data_AF-A0A539EPU6-F1
#
_entry.id   AF-A0A539EPU6-F1
#
_cell.length_a   1.000
_cell.length_b   1.000
_cell.length_c   1.000
_cell.angle_alpha   90.00
_cell.angle_beta   90.00
_cell.angle_gamma   90.00
#
_symmetry.space_group_name_H-M   'P 1'
#
loop_
_entity.id
_entity.type
_entity.pdbx_description
1 polymer ?
#
loop_
_entity_poly.entity_id
_entity_poly.type
_entity_poly.pdbx_seq_one_letter_code
_entity_poly.pdbx_strand_id
1 'polypeptide(L)'
;MNPRPLLALLFGAALAASAQTPPAETSSYAPPAEPEAPRVLTPPAFPAHARKSLDSPSELARDFAEVVTFLEQGQSYFRAYQKGSHTPEENKQFLAFLEAYERESAVARKEADALRKWVLEQSALDK
;
A
#
# COMPACT_ATOMS: atom_id res chain seq x y z
N MET A 1 20.22 48.25 16.82
CA MET A 1 21.55 47.93 17.38
C MET A 1 21.42 46.65 18.19
N ASN A 2 22.18 45.61 17.82
CA ASN A 2 22.48 44.41 18.61
C ASN A 2 23.16 44.82 19.95
N PRO A 3 23.14 44.01 21.04
CA PRO A 3 23.73 42.65 20.99
C PRO A 3 23.13 41.55 21.89
N ARG A 4 23.36 40.31 21.46
CA ARG A 4 23.38 39.09 22.29
C ARG A 4 24.46 39.19 23.38
N PRO A 5 24.26 38.55 24.53
CA PRO A 5 25.34 37.97 25.28
C PRO A 5 25.41 36.44 25.09
N LEU A 6 26.62 36.00 24.80
CA LEU A 6 27.18 34.65 24.79
C LEU A 6 27.95 34.47 26.13
N LEU A 7 28.31 33.23 26.46
CA LEU A 7 29.09 32.72 27.62
C LEU A 7 28.25 32.28 28.85
N ALA A 8 28.61 31.22 29.59
CA ALA A 8 29.53 30.10 29.41
C ALA A 8 29.35 29.14 30.60
N LEU A 9 29.62 27.85 30.34
CA LEU A 9 30.22 26.82 31.19
C LEU A 9 30.14 26.90 32.73
N LEU A 10 29.80 25.77 33.35
CA LEU A 10 30.58 25.06 34.39
C LEU A 10 29.92 23.66 34.62
N PHE A 11 30.54 22.59 34.14
CA PHE A 11 31.40 21.65 34.90
C PHE A 11 30.66 20.81 35.95
N GLY A 12 30.70 19.48 35.77
CA GLY A 12 30.24 18.50 36.75
C GLY A 12 30.46 17.07 36.27
N ALA A 13 31.72 16.63 36.33
CA ALA A 13 32.14 15.27 36.02
C ALA A 13 31.60 14.26 37.05
N ALA A 14 31.07 13.13 36.58
CA ALA A 14 30.97 11.92 37.37
C ALA A 14 31.55 10.77 36.55
N LEU A 15 32.82 10.49 36.83
CA LEU A 15 33.56 9.30 36.43
C LEU A 15 32.98 8.12 37.23
N ALA A 16 32.42 7.12 36.55
CA ALA A 16 32.28 5.78 37.13
C ALA A 16 32.73 4.79 36.06
N ALA A 17 33.99 4.39 36.20
CA ALA A 17 34.61 3.32 35.44
C ALA A 17 33.89 2.00 35.73
N SER A 18 33.49 1.30 34.69
CA SER A 18 33.37 -0.15 34.71
C SER A 18 34.14 -0.67 33.51
N ALA A 19 35.32 -1.19 33.81
CA ALA A 19 36.14 -1.95 32.90
C ALA A 19 35.44 -3.27 32.59
N GLN A 20 35.26 -3.59 31.31
CA GLN A 20 35.20 -4.97 30.82
C GLN A 20 35.35 -5.00 29.29
N THR A 21 36.54 -5.43 28.87
CA THR A 21 36.87 -6.28 27.70
C THR A 21 36.49 -5.78 26.28
N PRO A 22 37.46 -5.64 25.35
CA PRO A 22 37.13 -5.33 23.95
C PRO A 22 36.50 -6.57 23.30
N PRO A 23 35.30 -6.50 22.70
CA PRO A 23 34.90 -7.50 21.74
C PRO A 23 35.76 -7.29 20.49
N ALA A 24 36.45 -8.36 20.12
CA ALA A 24 37.22 -8.48 18.90
C ALA A 24 36.45 -7.91 17.70
N GLU A 25 37.19 -7.27 16.79
CA GLU A 25 36.72 -6.88 15.47
C GLU A 25 36.13 -8.10 14.77
N THR A 26 34.81 -8.27 14.87
CA THR A 26 34.06 -9.11 13.95
C THR A 26 34.06 -8.36 12.63
N SER A 27 35.04 -8.67 11.78
CA SER A 27 35.00 -8.36 10.37
C SER A 27 33.75 -9.04 9.79
N SER A 28 32.62 -8.34 9.88
CA SER A 28 31.35 -8.79 9.32
C SER A 28 31.48 -8.61 7.82
N TYR A 29 31.88 -9.68 7.14
CA TYR A 29 31.75 -9.80 5.71
C TYR A 29 30.25 -9.75 5.40
N ALA A 30 29.72 -8.54 5.20
CA ALA A 30 28.42 -8.36 4.60
C ALA A 30 28.54 -8.95 3.18
N PRO A 31 27.76 -9.99 2.83
CA PRO A 31 27.79 -10.50 1.47
C PRO A 31 27.46 -9.34 0.52
N PRO A 32 28.11 -9.27 -0.67
CA PRO A 32 27.79 -8.26 -1.65
C PRO A 32 26.28 -8.31 -1.91
N ALA A 33 25.62 -7.15 -1.81
CA ALA A 33 24.20 -7.04 -2.06
C ALA A 33 23.91 -7.70 -3.42
N GLU A 34 23.14 -8.78 -3.41
CA GLU A 34 22.69 -9.40 -4.65
C GLU A 34 22.02 -8.32 -5.49
N PRO A 35 22.33 -8.24 -6.81
CA PRO A 35 21.66 -7.29 -7.67
C PRO A 35 20.16 -7.56 -7.59
N GLU A 36 19.44 -6.62 -6.98
CA GLU A 36 18.00 -6.67 -6.82
C GLU A 36 17.44 -6.83 -8.24
N ALA A 37 16.95 -8.04 -8.55
CA ALA A 37 16.42 -8.33 -9.87
C ALA A 37 15.42 -7.22 -10.23
N PRO A 38 15.42 -6.71 -11.48
CA PRO A 38 14.54 -5.62 -11.86
C PRO A 38 13.12 -6.01 -11.46
N ARG A 39 12.56 -5.30 -10.48
CA ARG A 39 11.21 -5.56 -9.98
C ARG A 39 10.25 -5.16 -11.09
N VAL A 40 9.88 -6.14 -11.92
CA VAL A 40 8.87 -5.96 -12.95
C VAL A 40 7.57 -5.61 -12.25
N LEU A 41 7.11 -4.38 -12.44
CA LEU A 41 5.83 -3.91 -11.92
C LEU A 41 4.72 -4.67 -12.64
N THR A 42 4.08 -5.58 -11.91
CA THR A 42 2.99 -6.39 -12.47
C THR A 42 1.65 -5.74 -12.10
N PRO A 43 0.82 -5.34 -13.07
CA PRO A 43 -0.50 -4.78 -12.79
C PRO A 43 -1.42 -5.84 -12.16
N PRO A 44 -2.36 -5.44 -11.29
CA PRO A 44 -3.34 -6.36 -10.71
C PRO A 44 -4.24 -6.96 -11.78
N ALA A 45 -4.68 -8.20 -11.56
CA ALA A 45 -5.59 -8.89 -12.47
C ALA A 45 -6.96 -8.19 -12.48
N PHE A 46 -7.48 -7.90 -13.68
CA PHE A 46 -8.80 -7.29 -13.80
C PHE A 46 -9.88 -8.23 -13.25
N PRO A 47 -10.88 -7.70 -12.53
CA PRO A 47 -12.00 -8.51 -12.06
C PRO A 47 -12.69 -9.16 -13.25
N ALA A 48 -12.94 -10.46 -13.13
CA ALA A 48 -13.59 -11.23 -14.16
C ALA A 48 -15.10 -11.04 -14.01
N HIS A 49 -15.60 -9.81 -14.23
CA HIS A 49 -17.02 -9.55 -14.33
C HIS A 49 -17.58 -10.41 -15.45
N ALA A 50 -18.00 -11.62 -15.11
CA ALA A 50 -18.88 -12.36 -15.97
C ALA A 50 -20.10 -11.44 -16.08
N ARG A 51 -20.51 -11.10 -17.29
CA ARG A 51 -21.76 -10.36 -17.59
C ARG A 51 -22.99 -11.17 -17.15
N LYS A 52 -22.98 -11.65 -15.92
CA LYS A 52 -23.99 -12.45 -15.26
C LYS A 52 -24.96 -11.44 -14.70
N SER A 53 -26.24 -11.68 -14.94
CA SER A 53 -27.27 -11.12 -14.08
C SER A 53 -26.92 -11.55 -12.65
N LEU A 54 -26.61 -10.58 -11.79
CA LEU A 54 -26.36 -10.83 -10.38
C LEU A 54 -27.75 -10.95 -9.72
N ASP A 55 -28.31 -12.15 -9.78
CA ASP A 55 -29.69 -12.42 -9.38
C ASP A 55 -29.82 -12.64 -7.86
N SER A 56 -28.70 -12.66 -7.13
CA SER A 56 -28.67 -12.89 -5.68
C SER A 56 -27.69 -11.99 -4.90
N PRO A 57 -27.99 -11.69 -3.62
CA PRO A 57 -27.07 -11.00 -2.70
C PRO A 57 -25.70 -11.66 -2.55
N SER A 58 -25.66 -12.99 -2.58
CA SER A 58 -24.41 -13.74 -2.43
C SER A 58 -23.51 -13.63 -3.65
N GLU A 59 -24.09 -13.57 -4.86
CA GLU A 59 -23.32 -13.36 -6.08
C GLU A 59 -22.81 -11.93 -6.17
N LEU A 60 -23.65 -10.94 -5.84
CA LEU A 60 -23.24 -9.55 -5.76
C LEU A 60 -22.11 -9.33 -4.74
N ALA A 61 -22.16 -9.99 -3.58
CA ALA A 61 -21.10 -9.91 -2.58
C ALA A 61 -19.78 -10.55 -3.05
N ARG A 62 -19.83 -11.61 -3.85
CA ARG A 62 -18.63 -12.24 -4.42
C ARG A 62 -18.00 -11.35 -5.49
N ASP A 63 -18.79 -10.79 -6.40
CA ASP A 63 -18.31 -9.87 -7.43
C ASP A 63 -17.68 -8.62 -6.76
N PHE A 64 -18.38 -8.06 -5.78
CA PHE A 64 -17.87 -6.93 -4.99
C PHE A 64 -16.54 -7.25 -4.29
N ALA A 65 -16.36 -8.47 -3.78
CA ALA A 65 -15.10 -8.88 -3.15
C ALA A 65 -13.93 -8.94 -4.15
N GLU A 66 -14.17 -9.40 -5.38
CA GLU A 66 -13.16 -9.37 -6.45
C GLU A 66 -12.78 -7.94 -6.82
N VAL A 67 -13.77 -7.05 -6.96
CA VAL A 67 -13.55 -5.63 -7.23
C VAL A 67 -12.74 -4.96 -6.12
N VAL A 68 -13.11 -5.18 -4.86
CA VAL A 68 -12.36 -4.63 -3.71
C VAL A 68 -10.92 -5.12 -3.71
N THR A 69 -10.71 -6.41 -3.97
CA THR A 69 -9.36 -7.00 -4.06
C THR A 69 -8.53 -6.31 -5.15
N PHE A 70 -9.10 -6.09 -6.34
CA PHE A 70 -8.45 -5.36 -7.43
C PHE A 70 -8.08 -3.92 -7.03
N LEU A 71 -9.00 -3.21 -6.37
CA LEU A 71 -8.76 -1.84 -5.93
C LEU A 71 -7.67 -1.75 -4.84
N GLU A 72 -7.66 -2.67 -3.88
CA GLU A 72 -6.63 -2.74 -2.84
C GLU A 72 -5.23 -3.02 -3.42
N GLN A 73 -5.14 -4.01 -4.30
CA GLN A 73 -3.89 -4.30 -5.01
C GLN A 73 -3.47 -3.13 -5.90
N GLY A 74 -4.43 -2.43 -6.51
CA GLY A 74 -4.23 -1.22 -7.30
C GLY A 74 -3.56 -0.09 -6.51
N GLN A 75 -3.89 0.09 -5.22
CA GLN A 75 -3.19 1.08 -4.39
C GLN A 75 -1.72 0.76 -4.18
N SER A 76 -1.40 -0.52 -3.97
CA SER A 76 -0.01 -0.98 -3.85
C SER A 76 0.74 -0.78 -5.16
N TYR A 77 0.14 -1.19 -6.27
CA TYR A 77 0.69 -1.03 -7.62
C TYR A 77 0.94 0.43 -7.97
N PHE A 78 0.00 1.33 -7.67
CA PHE A 78 0.16 2.78 -7.86
C PHE A 78 1.35 3.34 -7.09
N ARG A 79 1.51 2.99 -5.80
CA ARG A 79 2.65 3.45 -4.99
C ARG A 79 3.98 2.89 -5.51
N ALA A 80 3.98 1.67 -6.04
CA ALA A 80 5.15 1.07 -6.63
C ALA A 80 5.53 1.78 -7.95
N TYR A 81 4.53 2.10 -8.77
CA TYR A 81 4.69 2.88 -10.00
C TYR A 81 5.18 4.32 -9.75
N GLN A 82 4.92 4.92 -8.60
CA GLN A 82 5.46 6.25 -8.30
C GLN A 82 6.99 6.29 -8.12
N LYS A 83 7.66 5.14 -8.05
CA LYS A 83 9.09 5.04 -7.81
C LYS A 83 9.82 4.63 -9.08
N GLY A 84 10.85 5.39 -9.45
CA GLY A 84 11.77 5.05 -10.53
C GLY A 84 11.40 5.66 -11.89
N SER A 85 12.05 5.15 -12.93
CA SER A 85 11.81 5.51 -14.33
C SER A 85 11.20 4.32 -15.04
N HIS A 86 10.14 4.56 -15.83
CA HIS A 86 9.35 3.51 -16.48
C HIS A 86 9.56 3.52 -17.98
N THR A 87 9.60 2.33 -18.55
CA THR A 87 9.57 2.11 -20.00
C THR A 87 8.24 2.57 -20.61
N PRO A 88 8.19 2.90 -21.91
CA PRO A 88 6.93 3.22 -22.58
C PRO A 88 5.87 2.12 -22.46
N GLU A 89 6.28 0.86 -22.42
CA GLU A 89 5.41 -0.31 -22.25
C GLU A 89 4.77 -0.35 -20.86
N GLU A 90 5.55 -0.11 -19.81
CA GLU A 90 5.04 0.02 -18.44
C GLU A 90 4.08 1.20 -18.29
N ASN A 91 4.37 2.33 -18.94
CA ASN A 91 3.46 3.48 -18.98
C ASN A 91 2.11 3.11 -19.62
N LYS A 92 2.11 2.36 -20.73
CA LYS A 92 0.87 1.89 -21.37
C LYS A 92 0.05 0.98 -20.45
N GLN A 93 0.71 0.03 -19.78
CA GLN A 93 0.06 -0.87 -18.83
C GLN A 93 -0.51 -0.11 -17.64
N PHE A 94 0.22 0.88 -17.13
CA PHE A 94 -0.25 1.72 -16.04
C PHE A 94 -1.46 2.58 -16.43
N LEU A 95 -1.48 3.16 -17.63
CA LEU A 95 -2.65 3.89 -18.13
C LEU A 95 -3.88 2.98 -18.27
N ALA A 96 -3.71 1.77 -18.82
CA ALA A 96 -4.78 0.78 -18.91
C ALA A 96 -5.30 0.37 -17.51
N PHE A 97 -4.40 0.22 -16.55
CA PHE A 97 -4.74 0.01 -15.15
C PHE A 97 -5.55 1.17 -14.58
N LEU A 98 -5.16 2.43 -14.81
CA LEU A 98 -5.88 3.60 -14.29
C LEU A 98 -7.31 3.68 -14.85
N GLU A 99 -7.50 3.42 -16.14
CA GLU A 99 -8.83 3.42 -16.77
C GLU A 99 -9.73 2.34 -16.15
N ALA A 100 -9.20 1.14 -15.94
CA ALA A 100 -9.93 0.07 -15.26
C ALA A 100 -10.19 0.42 -13.80
N TYR A 101 -9.21 0.96 -13.07
CA TYR A 101 -9.35 1.34 -11.67
C TYR A 101 -10.47 2.36 -11.46
N GLU A 102 -10.60 3.35 -12.35
CA GLU A 102 -11.68 4.32 -12.30
C GLU A 102 -13.04 3.66 -12.56
N ARG A 103 -13.13 2.81 -13.59
CA ARG A 103 -14.33 2.06 -13.92
C ARG A 103 -14.79 1.19 -12.75
N GLU A 104 -13.88 0.40 -12.19
CA GLU A 104 -14.18 -0.52 -11.11
C GLU A 104 -14.47 0.20 -9.78
N SER A 105 -13.87 1.37 -9.55
CA SER A 105 -14.27 2.22 -8.42
C SER A 105 -15.72 2.68 -8.51
N ALA A 106 -16.24 2.92 -9.71
CA ALA A 106 -17.64 3.28 -9.92
C ALA A 106 -18.58 2.07 -9.74
N VAL A 107 -18.16 0.89 -10.19
CA VAL A 107 -18.89 -0.38 -9.98
C VAL A 107 -18.99 -0.69 -8.49
N ALA A 108 -17.85 -0.68 -7.78
CA ALA A 108 -17.78 -0.92 -6.34
C ALA A 108 -18.77 -0.06 -5.54
N ARG A 109 -18.87 1.24 -5.86
CA ARG A 109 -19.81 2.14 -5.18
C ARG A 109 -21.26 1.72 -5.38
N LYS A 110 -21.64 1.37 -6.61
CA LYS A 110 -23.00 0.91 -6.93
C LYS A 110 -23.35 -0.39 -6.24
N GLU A 111 -22.42 -1.35 -6.22
CA GLU A 111 -22.62 -2.64 -5.59
C GLU A 111 -22.69 -2.54 -4.07
N ALA A 112 -21.84 -1.70 -3.47
CA ALA A 112 -21.89 -1.40 -2.05
C ALA A 112 -23.23 -0.78 -1.65
N ASP A 113 -23.76 0.16 -2.43
CA ASP A 113 -25.07 0.77 -2.18
C ASP A 113 -26.21 -0.24 -2.33
N ALA A 114 -26.15 -1.11 -3.34
CA ALA A 114 -27.14 -2.18 -3.56
C ALA A 114 -27.13 -3.20 -2.40
N LEU A 115 -25.95 -3.67 -1.99
CA LEU A 115 -25.80 -4.57 -0.83
C LEU A 115 -26.31 -3.90 0.45
N ARG A 116 -25.98 -2.63 0.68
CA ARG A 116 -26.45 -1.88 1.85
C ARG A 116 -27.98 -1.80 1.87
N LYS A 117 -28.61 -1.51 0.73
CA LYS A 117 -30.07 -1.47 0.63
C LYS A 117 -30.69 -2.82 0.99
N TRP A 118 -30.16 -3.92 0.45
CA TRP A 118 -30.63 -5.26 0.77
C TRP A 118 -30.46 -5.63 2.24
N VAL A 119 -29.32 -5.30 2.86
CA VAL A 119 -29.11 -5.52 4.31
C VAL A 119 -30.13 -4.74 5.13
N LEU A 120 -30.40 -3.48 4.76
CA LEU A 120 -31.38 -2.66 5.47
C LEU A 120 -32.81 -3.20 5.30
N GLU A 121 -33.20 -3.61 4.09
CA GLU A 121 -34.52 -4.20 3.81
C GLU A 121 -34.73 -5.53 4.57
N GLN A 122 -33.73 -6.41 4.60
CA GLN A 122 -33.76 -7.63 5.39
C GLN A 122 -33.87 -7.32 6.90
N SER A 123 -33.08 -6.36 7.40
CA SER A 123 -33.11 -5.98 8.83
C SER A 123 -34.42 -5.31 9.27
N ALA A 124 -35.20 -4.79 8.33
CA ALA A 124 -36.51 -4.20 8.57
C ALA A 124 -37.65 -5.23 8.58
N LEU A 125 -37.43 -6.41 7.98
CA LEU A 125 -38.39 -7.51 7.96
C LEU A 125 -38.36 -8.36 9.25
N ASP A 126 -37.25 -8.33 10.00
CA ASP A 126 -37.06 -9.04 11.28
C ASP A 126 -37.55 -8.24 12.52
N LYS A 127 -38.34 -7.17 12.32
CA LYS A 127 -38.97 -6.36 13.39
C LYS A 127 -40.47 -6.35 13.27
#